data_AF-H3C1M0-F1
#
_entry.id   AF-H3C1M0-F1
#
_cell.length_a   1.000
_cell.length_b   1.000
_cell.length_c   1.000
_cell.angle_alpha   90.00
_cell.angle_beta   90.00
_cell.angle_gamma   90.00
#
_symmetry.space_group_name_H-M   'P 1'
#
loop_
_entity.id
_entity.type
_entity.pdbx_description
1 polymer ?
#
loop_
_entity_poly.entity_id
_entity_poly.type
_entity_poly.pdbx_seq_one_letter_code
_entity_poly.pdbx_strand_id
1 'polypeptide(L)'
;MLLLQLTDNSHTFKLQVHVQEQVRRAELQFQSLPQNHQNLLPNVLSHLAQIRKCAEKNQELLQAIVHNSLHMFENSEYGQRLELQKIRPSSTFDMDKLKSTMKQFVRDWSEDGRAERDSCYRPIIQEIQRLFPRHQHDASKVSVLVPGAGLGRLAWEIARLGYTCQGNEWSFFMLFSSNFVLNRCDQVNSLTLYPWIHQFSNNKKSSDQTRPVRFPDVNPQSLPPKADFSMAAGDFVEI
;
A
#
# COMPACT_ATOMS: atom_id res chain seq x y z
N MET A 1 15.49 6.94 9.95
CA MET A 1 15.51 5.58 10.51
C MET A 1 14.84 4.61 9.54
N LEU A 2 13.57 4.84 9.19
CA LEU A 2 12.79 3.96 8.32
C LEU A 2 13.29 3.90 6.87
N LEU A 3 13.81 5.02 6.35
CA LEU A 3 14.06 5.16 4.93
C LEU A 3 15.38 4.49 4.49
N LEU A 4 16.45 4.51 5.31
CA LEU A 4 17.60 3.59 5.13
C LEU A 4 17.25 2.11 5.32
N GLN A 5 16.37 1.78 6.28
CA GLN A 5 15.90 0.39 6.48
C GLN A 5 15.09 -0.11 5.30
N LEU A 6 14.39 0.79 4.61
CA LEU A 6 13.65 0.51 3.40
C LEU A 6 14.59 0.33 2.21
N THR A 7 15.57 1.21 2.03
CA THR A 7 16.40 1.33 0.80
C THR A 7 17.61 0.41 0.70
N ASP A 8 18.09 -0.18 1.81
CA ASP A 8 19.17 -1.16 1.74
C ASP A 8 18.63 -2.54 1.30
N ASN A 9 19.09 -3.03 0.14
CA ASN A 9 18.77 -4.35 -0.43
C ASN A 9 19.02 -5.52 0.56
N SER A 10 19.86 -5.29 1.56
CA SER A 10 20.22 -6.27 2.61
C SER A 10 19.13 -6.41 3.69
N HIS A 11 18.31 -5.36 3.88
CA HIS A 11 17.44 -5.15 5.04
C HIS A 11 16.05 -4.59 4.71
N THR A 12 15.64 -4.56 3.44
CA THR A 12 14.25 -4.34 3.02
C THR A 12 13.32 -5.07 3.98
N PHE A 13 12.26 -4.41 4.46
CA PHE A 13 11.24 -5.00 5.34
C PHE A 13 11.06 -6.47 5.00
N LYS A 14 11.59 -7.36 5.86
CA LYS A 14 11.58 -8.78 5.57
C LYS A 14 10.21 -9.33 5.96
N LEU A 15 9.16 -8.83 5.30
CA LEU A 15 7.82 -9.39 5.39
C LEU A 15 7.88 -10.90 5.18
N GLN A 16 8.69 -11.33 4.22
CA GLN A 16 8.99 -12.73 4.00
C GLN A 16 9.53 -13.41 5.27
N VAL A 17 10.56 -12.88 5.93
CA VAL A 17 11.11 -13.49 7.16
C VAL A 17 10.09 -13.49 8.29
N HIS A 18 9.35 -12.40 8.50
CA HIS A 18 8.33 -12.33 9.55
C HIS A 18 7.22 -13.35 9.32
N VAL A 19 6.72 -13.47 8.08
CA VAL A 19 5.70 -14.46 7.72
C VAL A 19 6.29 -15.87 7.77
N GLN A 20 7.52 -16.09 7.33
CA GLN A 20 8.20 -17.39 7.42
C GLN A 20 8.35 -17.86 8.86
N GLU A 21 8.63 -16.98 9.82
CA GLU A 21 8.72 -17.35 11.24
C GLU A 21 7.34 -17.66 11.83
N GLN A 22 6.29 -16.95 11.42
CA GLN A 22 4.91 -17.30 11.78
C GLN A 22 4.51 -18.67 11.22
N VAL A 23 4.78 -18.90 9.94
CA VAL A 23 4.49 -20.17 9.26
C VAL A 23 5.29 -21.32 9.88
N ARG A 24 6.58 -21.13 10.16
CA ARG A 24 7.44 -22.14 10.81
C ARG A 24 6.90 -22.54 12.17
N ARG A 25 6.45 -21.56 12.97
CA ARG A 25 5.81 -21.85 14.27
C ARG A 25 4.52 -22.65 14.10
N ALA A 26 3.67 -22.29 13.14
CA ALA A 26 2.44 -23.02 12.84
C ALA A 26 2.71 -24.45 12.35
N GLU A 27 3.72 -24.66 11.50
CA GLU A 27 4.14 -25.98 11.04
C GLU A 27 4.58 -26.87 12.21
N LEU A 28 5.45 -26.35 13.10
CA LEU A 28 5.92 -27.09 14.27
C LEU A 28 4.78 -27.43 15.24
N GLN A 29 3.84 -26.51 15.45
CA GLN A 29 2.66 -26.75 16.28
C GLN A 29 1.72 -27.78 15.67
N PHE A 30 1.58 -27.81 14.35
CA PHE A 30 0.77 -28.83 13.67
C PHE A 30 1.44 -30.21 13.74
N GLN A 31 2.75 -30.27 13.53
CA GLN A 31 3.53 -31.51 13.57
C GLN A 31 3.62 -32.12 14.98
N SER A 32 3.45 -31.31 16.04
CA SER A 32 3.41 -31.81 17.41
C SER A 32 2.06 -32.45 17.79
N LEU A 33 1.03 -32.33 16.94
CA LEU A 33 -0.26 -32.99 17.18
C LEU A 33 -0.16 -34.50 16.96
N PRO A 34 -0.97 -35.32 17.67
CA PRO A 34 -1.10 -36.75 17.37
C PRO A 34 -1.45 -37.04 15.91
N GLN A 35 -0.93 -38.14 15.35
CA GLN A 35 -1.08 -38.47 13.92
C GLN A 35 -2.56 -38.55 13.47
N ASN A 36 -3.44 -39.07 14.33
CA ASN A 36 -4.87 -39.14 14.06
C ASN A 36 -5.50 -37.73 13.89
N HIS A 37 -5.04 -36.72 14.62
CA HIS A 37 -5.51 -35.33 14.44
C HIS A 37 -4.93 -34.69 13.17
N GLN A 38 -3.66 -34.96 12.86
CA GLN A 38 -3.06 -34.47 11.61
C GLN A 38 -3.80 -35.02 10.38
N ASN A 39 -4.21 -36.29 10.42
CA ASN A 39 -4.95 -36.94 9.33
C ASN A 39 -6.35 -36.33 9.09
N LEU A 40 -6.94 -35.63 10.07
CA LEU A 40 -8.21 -34.90 9.90
C LEU A 40 -8.04 -33.61 9.08
N LEU A 41 -6.81 -33.09 9.00
CA LEU A 41 -6.49 -31.81 8.38
C LEU A 41 -5.33 -31.94 7.37
N PRO A 42 -5.49 -32.80 6.32
CA PRO A 42 -4.38 -33.18 5.43
C PRO A 42 -3.78 -32.02 4.64
N ASN A 43 -4.50 -30.91 4.50
CA ASN A 43 -4.12 -29.77 3.68
C ASN A 43 -3.45 -28.62 4.45
N VAL A 44 -3.19 -28.77 5.76
CA VAL A 44 -2.60 -27.68 6.55
C VAL A 44 -1.19 -27.33 6.07
N LEU A 45 -0.32 -28.32 5.90
CA LEU A 45 1.07 -28.08 5.47
C LEU A 45 1.15 -27.51 4.05
N SER A 46 0.29 -27.96 3.14
CA SER A 46 0.23 -27.41 1.77
C SER A 46 -0.28 -25.97 1.76
N HIS A 47 -1.26 -25.64 2.60
CA HIS A 47 -1.74 -24.26 2.78
C HIS A 47 -0.66 -23.35 3.38
N LEU A 48 0.07 -23.80 4.39
CA LEU A 48 1.21 -23.08 4.97
C LEU A 48 2.32 -22.82 3.94
N ALA A 49 2.61 -23.80 3.07
CA ALA A 49 3.51 -23.60 1.94
C ALA A 49 2.99 -22.55 0.93
N GLN A 50 1.68 -22.51 0.68
CA GLN A 50 1.08 -21.48 -0.17
C GLN A 50 1.21 -20.08 0.44
N ILE A 51 1.08 -19.93 1.76
CA ILE A 51 1.31 -18.66 2.45
C ILE A 51 2.75 -18.18 2.24
N ARG A 52 3.76 -19.08 2.29
CA ARG A 52 5.18 -18.73 2.02
C ARG A 52 5.36 -18.16 0.61
N LYS A 53 4.78 -18.80 -0.40
CA LYS A 53 4.81 -18.32 -1.79
C LYS A 53 4.15 -16.95 -1.95
N CYS A 54 3.03 -16.72 -1.27
CA CYS A 54 2.36 -15.42 -1.28
C CYS A 54 3.23 -14.33 -0.63
N ALA A 55 3.94 -14.67 0.46
CA ALA A 55 4.86 -13.76 1.12
C ALA A 55 6.06 -13.38 0.24
N GLU A 56 6.60 -14.32 -0.53
CA GLU A 56 7.64 -14.07 -1.55
C GLU A 56 7.17 -13.07 -2.60
N LYS A 57 5.96 -13.27 -3.14
CA LYS A 57 5.37 -12.35 -4.12
C LYS A 57 5.15 -10.94 -3.57
N ASN A 58 4.69 -10.84 -2.32
CA ASN A 58 4.59 -9.54 -1.67
C ASN A 58 5.98 -8.90 -1.47
N GLN A 59 7.00 -9.69 -1.14
CA GLN A 59 8.36 -9.18 -0.95
C GLN A 59 8.96 -8.61 -2.24
N GLU A 60 8.75 -9.28 -3.38
CA GLU A 60 9.15 -8.79 -4.71
C GLU A 60 8.54 -7.41 -5.00
N LEU A 61 7.24 -7.25 -4.74
CA LEU A 61 6.54 -5.98 -4.92
C LEU A 61 7.07 -4.89 -3.96
N LEU A 62 7.28 -5.22 -2.69
CA LEU A 62 7.83 -4.27 -1.71
C LEU A 62 9.25 -3.81 -2.08
N GLN A 63 10.08 -4.71 -2.60
CA GLN A 63 11.40 -4.38 -3.13
C GLN A 63 11.30 -3.44 -4.34
N ALA A 64 10.34 -3.68 -5.24
CA ALA A 64 10.11 -2.78 -6.37
C ALA A 64 9.68 -1.37 -5.92
N ILE A 65 8.79 -1.26 -4.93
CA ILE A 65 8.37 0.02 -4.34
C ILE A 65 9.57 0.77 -3.79
N VAL A 66 10.40 0.10 -2.99
CA VAL A 66 11.62 0.66 -2.41
C VAL A 66 12.58 1.13 -3.49
N HIS A 67 12.88 0.27 -4.46
CA HIS A 67 13.85 0.58 -5.51
C HIS A 67 13.46 1.84 -6.28
N ASN A 68 12.16 2.01 -6.56
CA ASN A 68 11.61 3.18 -7.24
C ASN A 68 11.50 4.44 -6.36
N SER A 69 11.84 4.34 -5.07
CA SER A 69 11.80 5.43 -4.10
C SER A 69 13.16 6.03 -3.74
N LEU A 70 14.26 5.38 -4.16
CA LEU A 70 15.64 5.76 -3.82
C LEU A 70 15.96 7.22 -4.20
N HIS A 71 15.52 7.64 -5.38
CA HIS A 71 15.79 8.98 -5.91
C HIS A 71 14.72 10.02 -5.54
N MET A 72 13.69 9.64 -4.77
CA MET A 72 12.55 10.53 -4.47
C MET A 72 12.95 11.73 -3.60
N PHE A 73 13.99 11.59 -2.77
CA PHE A 73 14.36 12.56 -1.76
C PHE A 73 15.78 13.12 -1.90
N GLU A 74 16.47 12.86 -3.02
CA GLU A 74 17.88 13.25 -3.23
C GLU A 74 18.14 14.76 -3.04
N ASN A 75 17.14 15.60 -3.32
CA ASN A 75 17.25 17.07 -3.22
C ASN A 75 16.63 17.65 -1.94
N SER A 76 16.32 16.83 -0.94
CA SER A 76 15.69 17.27 0.32
C SER A 76 16.64 17.11 1.52
N GLU A 77 16.44 17.89 2.59
CA GLU A 77 17.17 17.69 3.86
C GLU A 77 17.02 16.26 4.42
N TYR A 78 15.96 15.56 4.02
CA TYR A 78 15.80 14.13 4.30
C TYR A 78 16.94 13.32 3.70
N GLY A 79 17.40 13.60 2.48
CA GLY A 79 18.55 12.99 1.81
C GLY A 79 19.79 12.87 2.70
N GLN A 80 20.22 13.97 3.31
CA GLN A 80 21.41 14.03 4.16
C GLN A 80 21.22 13.38 5.55
N ARG A 81 20.00 13.41 6.12
CA ARG A 81 19.69 12.71 7.38
C ARG A 81 19.68 11.19 7.26
N LEU A 82 19.61 10.67 6.04
CA LEU A 82 19.58 9.23 5.77
C LEU A 82 20.95 8.62 5.97
N GLU A 83 22.00 9.16 5.37
CA GLU A 83 23.35 8.57 5.38
C GLU A 83 23.93 8.31 6.78
N LEU A 84 23.43 8.98 7.81
CA LEU A 84 24.01 9.00 9.16
C LEU A 84 23.45 7.97 10.16
N GLN A 85 22.44 7.14 9.80
CA GLN A 85 21.77 6.28 10.79
C GLN A 85 22.08 4.78 10.63
N LYS A 86 22.61 4.15 11.70
CA LYS A 86 22.86 2.69 11.76
C LYS A 86 21.58 1.87 11.54
N ILE A 87 21.67 0.86 10.68
CA ILE A 87 20.60 -0.09 10.34
C ILE A 87 20.22 -0.92 11.57
N ARG A 88 18.91 -1.02 11.85
CA ARG A 88 18.34 -1.85 12.93
C ARG A 88 17.32 -2.85 12.37
N PRO A 89 17.10 -4.02 13.01
CA PRO A 89 16.00 -4.91 12.65
C PRO A 89 14.65 -4.19 12.66
N SER A 90 13.75 -4.55 11.74
CA SER A 90 12.39 -3.99 11.71
C SER A 90 11.66 -4.31 13.02
N SER A 91 11.03 -3.30 13.63
CA SER A 91 10.24 -3.49 14.85
C SER A 91 8.88 -4.14 14.55
N THR A 92 8.22 -4.69 15.57
CA THR A 92 6.82 -5.15 15.44
C THR A 92 5.91 -4.03 14.96
N PHE A 93 6.14 -2.80 15.42
CA PHE A 93 5.40 -1.62 15.01
C PHE A 93 5.52 -1.36 13.51
N ASP A 94 6.74 -1.43 12.96
CA ASP A 94 6.95 -1.23 11.52
C ASP A 94 6.27 -2.33 10.69
N MET A 95 6.27 -3.57 11.18
CA MET A 95 5.57 -4.67 10.54
C MET A 95 4.05 -4.47 10.51
N ASP A 96 3.46 -3.90 11.55
CA ASP A 96 2.03 -3.60 11.58
C ASP A 96 1.66 -2.44 10.65
N LYS A 97 2.54 -1.45 10.51
CA LYS A 97 2.41 -0.40 9.48
C LYS A 97 2.51 -0.97 8.08
N LEU A 98 3.42 -1.90 7.82
CA LEU A 98 3.55 -2.57 6.53
C LEU A 98 2.29 -3.39 6.19
N LYS A 99 1.76 -4.16 7.15
CA LYS A 99 0.49 -4.89 6.99
C LYS A 99 -0.67 -3.95 6.66
N SER A 100 -0.73 -2.81 7.34
CA SER A 100 -1.76 -1.78 7.09
C SER A 100 -1.60 -1.16 5.70
N THR A 101 -0.38 -0.90 5.27
CA THR A 101 -0.06 -0.37 3.92
C THR A 101 -0.51 -1.34 2.83
N MET A 102 -0.26 -2.64 2.99
CA MET A 102 -0.77 -3.66 2.06
C MET A 102 -2.30 -3.63 1.93
N LYS A 103 -3.03 -3.41 3.02
CA LYS A 103 -4.49 -3.27 2.99
C LYS A 103 -4.91 -1.96 2.30
N GLN A 104 -4.12 -0.90 2.44
CA GLN A 104 -4.38 0.38 1.79
C GLN A 104 -4.35 0.27 0.26
N PHE A 105 -3.50 -0.60 -0.33
CA PHE A 105 -3.53 -0.88 -1.78
C PHE A 105 -4.90 -1.42 -2.23
N VAL A 106 -5.54 -2.28 -1.42
CA VAL A 106 -6.87 -2.80 -1.70
C VAL A 106 -7.88 -1.67 -1.75
N ARG A 107 -7.90 -0.85 -0.69
CA ARG A 107 -8.82 0.29 -0.55
C ARG A 107 -8.65 1.30 -1.68
N ASP A 108 -7.42 1.71 -1.98
CA ASP A 108 -7.18 2.86 -2.86
C ASP A 108 -7.02 2.50 -4.33
N TRP A 109 -6.55 1.30 -4.67
CA TRP A 109 -6.14 0.99 -6.04
C TRP A 109 -6.58 -0.38 -6.54
N SER A 110 -7.48 -1.08 -5.84
CA SER A 110 -8.07 -2.30 -6.36
C SER A 110 -9.58 -2.17 -6.57
N GLU A 111 -10.13 -2.97 -7.48
CA GLU A 111 -11.58 -3.08 -7.65
C GLU A 111 -12.25 -3.61 -6.37
N ASP A 112 -11.56 -4.49 -5.61
CA ASP A 112 -12.04 -5.00 -4.32
C ASP A 112 -12.34 -3.88 -3.30
N GLY A 113 -11.66 -2.74 -3.40
CA GLY A 113 -11.89 -1.57 -2.55
C GLY A 113 -12.99 -0.62 -3.03
N ARG A 114 -13.60 -0.86 -4.20
CA ARG A 114 -14.54 0.08 -4.83
C ARG A 114 -15.72 0.42 -3.93
N ALA A 115 -16.35 -0.58 -3.30
CA ALA A 115 -17.50 -0.35 -2.42
C ALA A 115 -17.14 0.55 -1.21
N GLU A 116 -15.92 0.40 -0.69
CA GLU A 116 -15.41 1.22 0.40
C GLU A 116 -15.12 2.65 -0.06
N ARG A 117 -14.47 2.82 -1.22
CA ARG A 117 -14.27 4.14 -1.85
C ARG A 117 -15.59 4.83 -2.17
N ASP A 118 -16.57 4.10 -2.66
CA ASP A 118 -17.89 4.62 -2.95
C ASP A 118 -18.61 5.14 -1.70
N SER A 119 -18.33 4.54 -0.54
CA SER A 119 -18.91 4.97 0.74
C SER A 119 -18.14 6.15 1.37
N CYS A 120 -16.84 6.27 1.13
CA CYS A 120 -15.99 7.31 1.73
C CYS A 120 -15.70 8.49 0.80
N TYR A 121 -15.28 8.24 -0.44
CA TYR A 121 -14.78 9.25 -1.38
C TYR A 121 -15.90 9.90 -2.17
N ARG A 122 -16.92 9.14 -2.60
CA ARG A 122 -18.02 9.68 -3.39
C ARG A 122 -18.74 10.84 -2.68
N PRO A 123 -19.09 10.78 -1.38
CA PRO A 123 -19.74 11.91 -0.71
C PRO A 123 -18.88 13.18 -0.71
N ILE A 124 -17.57 13.05 -0.50
CA ILE A 124 -16.62 14.17 -0.51
C ILE A 124 -16.56 14.79 -1.91
N ILE A 125 -16.41 13.96 -2.94
CA ILE A 125 -16.35 14.39 -4.34
C ILE A 125 -17.65 15.08 -4.76
N GLN A 126 -18.79 14.53 -4.38
CA GLN A 126 -20.10 15.12 -4.66
C GLN A 126 -20.26 16.48 -4.00
N GLU A 127 -19.77 16.65 -2.78
CA GLU A 127 -19.83 17.94 -2.08
C GLU A 127 -18.93 18.99 -2.75
N ILE A 128 -17.73 18.61 -3.20
CA ILE A 128 -16.86 19.49 -4.00
C ILE A 128 -17.59 19.92 -5.28
N GLN A 129 -18.22 18.99 -6.00
CA GLN A 129 -18.97 19.31 -7.24
C GLN A 129 -20.24 20.13 -6.98
N ARG A 130 -20.85 20.00 -5.80
CA ARG A 130 -22.02 20.80 -5.39
C ARG A 130 -21.64 22.24 -5.07
N LEU A 131 -20.52 22.43 -4.38
CA LEU A 131 -20.00 23.76 -4.00
C LEU A 131 -19.31 24.48 -5.17
N PHE A 132 -18.63 23.74 -6.04
CA PHE A 132 -17.87 24.26 -7.17
C PHE A 132 -18.27 23.60 -8.49
N PRO A 133 -19.54 23.72 -8.92
CA PRO A 133 -20.00 23.07 -10.13
C PRO A 133 -19.29 23.62 -11.38
N ARG A 134 -18.83 22.72 -12.26
CA ARG A 134 -18.07 23.07 -13.47
C ARG A 134 -18.76 24.01 -14.47
N HIS A 135 -20.08 24.12 -14.41
CA HIS A 135 -20.84 25.03 -15.28
C HIS A 135 -20.87 26.47 -14.77
N GLN A 136 -20.46 26.70 -13.51
CA GLN A 136 -20.39 28.03 -12.89
C GLN A 136 -18.97 28.42 -12.52
N HIS A 137 -18.09 27.44 -12.27
CA HIS A 137 -16.71 27.63 -11.88
C HIS A 137 -15.75 26.99 -12.88
N ASP A 138 -14.64 27.69 -13.14
CA ASP A 138 -13.47 27.10 -13.75
C ASP A 138 -12.79 26.17 -12.73
N ALA A 139 -12.98 24.86 -12.89
CA ALA A 139 -12.46 23.86 -11.96
C ALA A 139 -10.94 23.96 -11.76
N SER A 140 -10.19 24.37 -12.80
CA SER A 140 -8.73 24.52 -12.73
C SER A 140 -8.27 25.66 -11.80
N LYS A 141 -9.19 26.51 -11.34
CA LYS A 141 -8.92 27.60 -10.39
C LYS A 141 -9.36 27.28 -8.96
N VAL A 142 -9.94 26.10 -8.74
CA VAL A 142 -10.36 25.63 -7.42
C VAL A 142 -9.29 24.69 -6.88
N SER A 143 -8.56 25.17 -5.87
CA SER A 143 -7.50 24.40 -5.22
C SER A 143 -8.06 23.58 -4.06
N VAL A 144 -7.84 22.27 -4.09
CA VAL A 144 -8.27 21.32 -3.07
C VAL A 144 -7.03 20.68 -2.43
N LEU A 145 -6.93 20.77 -1.11
CA LEU A 145 -5.91 20.08 -0.32
C LEU A 145 -6.53 18.84 0.34
N VAL A 146 -5.83 17.71 0.26
CA VAL A 146 -6.21 16.45 0.90
C VAL A 146 -5.12 16.06 1.91
N PRO A 147 -5.22 16.49 3.18
CA PRO A 147 -4.29 16.07 4.24
C PRO A 147 -4.44 14.57 4.55
N GLY A 148 -3.33 13.90 4.85
CA GLY A 148 -3.34 12.45 5.12
C GLY A 148 -3.85 11.64 3.93
N ALA A 149 -3.36 11.94 2.73
CA ALA A 149 -3.85 11.40 1.47
C ALA A 149 -3.62 9.89 1.28
N GLY A 150 -2.84 9.23 2.14
CA GLY A 150 -2.56 7.80 2.05
C GLY A 150 -1.91 7.45 0.71
N LEU A 151 -2.54 6.57 -0.08
CA LEU A 151 -2.03 6.23 -1.41
C LEU A 151 -2.49 7.18 -2.53
N GLY A 152 -3.15 8.28 -2.17
CA GLY A 152 -3.46 9.38 -3.09
C GLY A 152 -4.69 9.20 -3.95
N ARG A 153 -5.49 8.12 -3.79
CA ARG A 153 -6.65 7.85 -4.66
C ARG A 153 -7.70 8.97 -4.63
N LEU A 154 -8.06 9.47 -3.46
CA LEU A 154 -9.05 10.56 -3.35
C LEU A 154 -8.55 11.83 -4.06
N ALA A 155 -7.31 12.24 -3.79
CA ALA A 155 -6.70 13.40 -4.43
C ALA A 155 -6.61 13.23 -5.97
N TRP A 156 -6.28 12.02 -6.42
CA TRP A 156 -6.26 11.67 -7.84
C TRP A 156 -7.65 11.75 -8.49
N GLU A 157 -8.71 11.25 -7.85
CA GLU A 157 -10.09 11.35 -8.38
C GLU A 157 -10.55 12.83 -8.45
N ILE A 158 -10.17 13.65 -7.48
CA ILE A 158 -10.46 15.10 -7.48
C ILE A 158 -9.71 15.79 -8.64
N ALA A 159 -8.42 15.50 -8.83
CA ALA A 159 -7.65 16.04 -9.95
C ALA A 159 -8.16 15.58 -11.31
N ARG A 160 -8.60 14.31 -11.41
CA ARG A 160 -9.26 13.77 -12.61
C ARG A 160 -10.52 14.53 -12.97
N LEU A 161 -11.16 15.15 -11.97
CA LEU A 161 -12.30 16.02 -12.19
C LEU A 161 -11.92 17.45 -12.65
N GLY A 162 -10.64 17.72 -12.89
CA GLY A 162 -10.15 19.00 -13.40
C GLY A 162 -9.93 20.07 -12.33
N TYR A 163 -10.10 19.71 -11.05
CA TYR A 163 -9.69 20.57 -9.94
C TYR A 163 -8.18 20.53 -9.76
N THR A 164 -7.58 21.63 -9.31
CA THR A 164 -6.20 21.59 -8.82
C THR A 164 -6.22 20.87 -7.48
N CYS A 165 -5.53 19.74 -7.37
CA CYS A 165 -5.54 18.95 -6.15
C CYS A 165 -4.13 18.62 -5.67
N GLN A 166 -3.85 18.92 -4.41
CA GLN A 166 -2.63 18.50 -3.73
C GLN A 166 -3.00 17.52 -2.62
N GLY A 167 -2.41 16.33 -2.64
CA GLY A 167 -2.39 15.47 -1.46
C GLY A 167 -1.23 15.85 -0.54
N ASN A 168 -1.38 15.65 0.77
CA ASN A 168 -0.29 15.72 1.74
C ASN A 168 -0.22 14.39 2.49
N GLU A 169 0.99 13.88 2.71
CA GLU A 169 1.19 12.67 3.50
C GLU A 169 2.52 12.72 4.27
N TRP A 170 2.52 12.16 5.47
CA TRP A 170 3.68 12.15 6.37
C TRP A 170 4.37 10.79 6.42
N SER A 171 3.61 9.69 6.31
CA SER A 171 4.15 8.35 6.45
C SER A 171 5.00 7.95 5.25
N PHE A 172 6.27 7.61 5.47
CA PHE A 172 7.12 7.07 4.41
C PHE A 172 6.57 5.79 3.77
N PHE A 173 5.85 4.95 4.51
CA PHE A 173 5.18 3.78 3.92
C PHE A 173 4.18 4.18 2.84
N MET A 174 3.39 5.22 3.10
CA MET A 174 2.39 5.74 2.18
C MET A 174 3.03 6.55 1.06
N LEU A 175 4.03 7.39 1.34
CA LEU A 175 4.76 8.17 0.33
C LEU A 175 5.45 7.27 -0.71
N PHE A 176 6.12 6.21 -0.26
CA PHE A 176 6.76 5.26 -1.16
C PHE A 176 5.77 4.50 -2.02
N SER A 177 4.71 4.00 -1.39
CA SER A 177 3.68 3.24 -2.06
C SER A 177 2.87 4.11 -3.04
N SER A 178 2.51 5.34 -2.65
CA SER A 178 1.79 6.30 -3.51
C SER A 178 2.65 6.72 -4.69
N ASN A 179 3.92 7.08 -4.49
CA ASN A 179 4.83 7.39 -5.60
C ASN A 179 4.96 6.22 -6.58
N PHE A 180 5.10 4.99 -6.06
CA PHE A 180 5.19 3.81 -6.92
C PHE A 180 3.91 3.62 -7.75
N VAL A 181 2.72 3.71 -7.13
CA VAL A 181 1.46 3.58 -7.87
C VAL A 181 1.29 4.73 -8.86
N LEU A 182 1.40 5.96 -8.40
CA LEU A 182 1.09 7.15 -9.19
C LEU A 182 2.08 7.34 -10.34
N ASN A 183 3.36 7.01 -10.17
CA ASN A 183 4.41 7.36 -11.14
C ASN A 183 5.03 6.17 -11.89
N ARG A 184 4.78 4.93 -11.46
CA ARG A 184 5.40 3.72 -12.07
C ARG A 184 4.41 2.69 -12.57
N CYS A 185 3.15 2.78 -12.18
CA CYS A 185 2.12 1.88 -12.69
C CYS A 185 1.36 2.56 -13.84
N ASP A 186 1.44 1.99 -15.04
CA ASP A 186 0.77 2.49 -16.25
C ASP A 186 -0.21 1.46 -16.85
N GLN A 187 -0.16 0.21 -16.40
CA GLN A 187 -1.04 -0.87 -16.84
C GLN A 187 -2.02 -1.28 -15.74
N VAL A 188 -3.31 -1.31 -16.11
CA VAL A 188 -4.42 -1.72 -15.25
C VAL A 188 -4.25 -3.19 -14.84
N ASN A 189 -4.40 -3.47 -13.54
CA ASN A 189 -4.32 -4.80 -12.94
C ASN A 189 -3.03 -5.57 -13.22
N SER A 190 -1.93 -4.86 -13.51
CA SER A 190 -0.62 -5.47 -13.82
C SER A 190 0.10 -6.04 -12.60
N LEU A 191 -0.24 -5.57 -11.39
CA LEU A 191 0.39 -6.01 -10.15
C LEU A 191 -0.55 -6.86 -9.31
N THR A 192 0.03 -7.76 -8.52
CA THR A 192 -0.70 -8.65 -7.61
C THR A 192 -0.09 -8.59 -6.20
N LEU A 193 -0.95 -8.49 -5.19
CA LEU A 193 -0.61 -8.49 -3.77
C LEU A 193 -1.48 -9.51 -3.03
N TYR A 194 -0.95 -10.08 -1.95
CA TYR A 194 -1.65 -10.99 -1.04
C TYR A 194 -1.81 -10.35 0.35
N PRO A 195 -2.77 -9.44 0.53
CA PRO A 195 -2.85 -8.60 1.74
C PRO A 195 -3.37 -9.36 2.98
N TRP A 196 -3.90 -10.58 2.83
CA TRP A 196 -4.56 -11.31 3.94
C TRP A 196 -3.69 -12.37 4.61
N ILE A 197 -2.48 -12.62 4.10
CA ILE A 197 -1.63 -13.77 4.51
C ILE A 197 -1.23 -13.77 5.99
N HIS A 198 -1.28 -12.61 6.63
CA HIS A 198 -0.95 -12.43 8.05
C HIS A 198 -2.14 -12.69 9.00
N GLN A 199 -3.35 -12.91 8.47
CA GLN A 199 -4.56 -13.14 9.26
C GLN A 199 -4.87 -14.63 9.35
N PHE A 200 -4.54 -15.25 10.49
CA PHE A 200 -4.78 -16.69 10.73
C PHE A 200 -6.14 -16.99 11.38
N SER A 201 -6.80 -15.97 11.92
CA SER A 201 -8.12 -16.08 12.55
C SER A 201 -9.23 -15.59 11.62
N ASN A 202 -10.45 -16.09 11.82
CA ASN A 202 -11.65 -15.67 11.09
C ASN A 202 -11.60 -15.89 9.56
N ASN A 203 -10.85 -16.89 9.10
CA ASN A 203 -10.89 -17.33 7.70
C ASN A 203 -12.04 -18.33 7.53
N LYS A 204 -12.99 -18.02 6.65
CA LYS A 204 -14.09 -18.96 6.32
C LYS A 204 -13.59 -20.12 5.49
N LYS A 205 -12.68 -19.86 4.56
CA LYS A 205 -11.94 -20.86 3.77
C LYS A 205 -10.45 -20.57 3.85
N SER A 206 -9.61 -21.60 3.81
CA SER A 206 -8.15 -21.42 3.74
C SER A 206 -7.73 -20.55 2.55
N SER A 207 -8.40 -20.71 1.40
CA SER A 207 -8.18 -19.90 0.20
C SER A 207 -8.43 -18.40 0.40
N ASP A 208 -9.22 -18.00 1.40
CA ASP A 208 -9.49 -16.58 1.65
C ASP A 208 -8.23 -15.85 2.13
N GLN A 209 -7.38 -16.53 2.91
CA GLN A 209 -6.12 -15.99 3.45
C GLN A 209 -5.07 -15.75 2.35
N THR A 210 -5.09 -16.57 1.29
CA THR A 210 -4.13 -16.53 0.17
C THR A 210 -4.74 -15.96 -1.11
N ARG A 211 -5.92 -15.33 -1.01
CA ARG A 211 -6.58 -14.71 -2.16
C ARG A 211 -5.74 -13.53 -2.69
N PRO A 212 -5.44 -13.49 -4.00
CA PRO A 212 -4.74 -12.36 -4.62
C PRO A 212 -5.67 -11.15 -4.77
N VAL A 213 -5.06 -9.96 -4.74
CA VAL A 213 -5.69 -8.69 -5.09
C VAL A 213 -4.86 -8.04 -6.20
N ARG A 214 -5.52 -7.59 -7.27
CA ARG A 214 -4.86 -6.92 -8.41
C ARG A 214 -5.02 -5.41 -8.32
N PHE A 215 -3.99 -4.67 -8.76
CA PHE A 215 -3.97 -3.22 -8.81
C PHE A 215 -2.96 -2.72 -9.87
N PRO A 216 -3.03 -1.45 -10.31
CA PRO A 216 -4.11 -0.50 -10.07
C PRO A 216 -5.37 -0.81 -10.90
N ASP A 217 -6.57 -0.56 -10.37
CA ASP A 217 -7.88 -0.79 -11.05
C ASP A 217 -8.16 0.22 -12.18
N VAL A 218 -7.45 1.34 -12.17
CA VAL A 218 -7.44 2.38 -13.19
C VAL A 218 -6.00 2.71 -13.55
N ASN A 219 -5.73 3.27 -14.73
CA ASN A 219 -4.39 3.76 -15.04
C ASN A 219 -4.16 5.11 -14.34
N PRO A 220 -3.24 5.23 -13.36
CA PRO A 220 -2.96 6.49 -12.67
C PRO A 220 -2.46 7.61 -13.61
N GLN A 221 -1.86 7.25 -14.74
CA GLN A 221 -1.38 8.17 -15.78
C GLN A 221 -2.49 8.66 -16.72
N SER A 222 -3.74 8.23 -16.53
CA SER A 222 -4.88 8.64 -17.37
C SER A 222 -5.49 10.00 -17.00
N LEU A 223 -4.81 10.79 -16.15
CA LEU A 223 -5.23 12.16 -15.88
C LEU A 223 -5.23 13.00 -17.16
N PRO A 224 -6.18 13.94 -17.32
CA PRO A 224 -6.16 14.87 -18.44
C PRO A 224 -4.83 15.64 -18.53
N PRO A 225 -4.33 16.00 -19.73
CA PRO A 225 -3.03 16.70 -19.88
C PRO A 225 -2.91 18.03 -19.14
N LYS A 226 -4.04 18.65 -18.77
CA LYS A 226 -4.11 19.90 -18.02
C LYS A 226 -4.43 19.70 -16.54
N ALA A 227 -4.50 18.46 -16.05
CA ALA A 227 -4.76 18.19 -14.66
C ALA A 227 -3.57 18.64 -13.80
N ASP A 228 -3.85 19.37 -12.74
CA ASP A 228 -2.87 19.81 -11.77
C ASP A 228 -3.01 18.94 -10.52
N PHE A 229 -2.12 17.94 -10.42
CA PHE A 229 -2.09 16.96 -9.35
C PHE A 229 -0.70 16.87 -8.75
N SER A 230 -0.60 17.02 -7.44
CA SER A 230 0.66 16.93 -6.70
C SER A 230 0.50 16.17 -5.38
N MET A 231 1.63 15.72 -4.82
CA MET A 231 1.72 15.10 -3.50
C MET A 231 2.86 15.78 -2.72
N ALA A 232 2.54 16.37 -1.57
CA ALA A 232 3.50 16.97 -0.65
C ALA A 232 3.86 15.98 0.48
N ALA A 233 5.14 15.94 0.86
CA ALA A 233 5.65 15.04 1.90
C ALA A 233 5.99 15.79 3.18
N GLY A 234 5.35 15.44 4.29
CA GLY A 234 5.66 15.89 5.65
C GLY A 234 4.43 16.18 6.50
N ASP A 235 4.64 16.76 7.68
CA ASP A 235 3.56 17.07 8.61
C ASP A 235 2.64 18.14 8.02
N PHE A 236 1.33 17.88 8.06
CA PHE A 236 0.31 18.78 7.54
C PHE A 236 0.33 20.16 8.19
N VAL A 237 0.66 20.25 9.49
CA VAL A 237 0.62 21.54 10.20
C VAL A 237 1.87 22.40 9.91
N GLU A 238 2.94 21.79 9.43
CA GLU A 238 4.23 22.44 9.18
C GLU A 238 4.45 22.80 7.68
N ILE A 239 3.58 22.29 6.79
CA ILE A 239 3.66 22.46 5.32
C ILE A 239 2.47 23.27 4.83
#